data_AF-A0A7V8WGI7-F1
#
_entry.id   AF-A0A7V8WGI7-F1
#
_cell.length_a   1.000
_cell.length_b   1.000
_cell.length_c   1.000
_cell.angle_alpha   90.00
_cell.angle_beta   90.00
_cell.angle_gamma   90.00
#
_symmetry.space_group_name_H-M   'P 1'
#
loop_
_entity.id
_entity.type
_entity.pdbx_description
1 polymer ?
#
loop_
_entity_poly.entity_id
_entity_poly.type
_entity_poly.pdbx_seq_one_letter_code
_entity_poly.pdbx_strand_id
1 'polypeptide(L)'
;MLCKSSHAILAAAFSACVVVPASAGQQESKSAPLAKQLAQALDAAKLESIAAADPTTGAFIAALYIPGTQLLVVGGMFDAPAIGSERIHRKEYRDLYMDLQGAAKAGTRIFAQDVSADGLAFRAHDGLVDAWEQANKTLAFDGWKKAKMSEEDYTKAYAQADEHYARILSLLLAQAKPKTGT
;
A
#
# COMPACT_ATOMS: atom_id res chain seq x y z
N MET A 1 -52.74 -52.54 -26.93
CA MET A 1 -53.47 -52.70 -25.66
C MET A 1 -52.46 -52.81 -24.52
N LEU A 2 -52.82 -52.18 -23.40
CA LEU A 2 -52.03 -51.84 -22.23
C LEU A 2 -51.65 -53.05 -21.34
N CYS A 3 -50.51 -52.96 -20.63
CA CYS A 3 -50.19 -53.46 -19.25
C CYS A 3 -48.76 -54.03 -19.16
N LYS A 4 -47.95 -53.91 -18.09
CA LYS A 4 -47.91 -53.09 -16.87
C LYS A 4 -46.58 -53.49 -16.16
N SER A 5 -46.00 -52.59 -15.38
CA SER A 5 -45.34 -52.83 -14.06
C SER A 5 -43.87 -52.39 -13.92
N SER A 6 -43.69 -51.36 -13.09
CA SER A 6 -42.78 -51.18 -11.93
C SER A 6 -41.36 -51.77 -12.03
N HIS A 7 -40.29 -51.07 -11.62
CA HIS A 7 -39.89 -50.95 -10.22
C HIS A 7 -38.81 -49.86 -10.01
N ALA A 8 -38.90 -49.24 -8.83
CA ALA A 8 -37.82 -48.76 -7.97
C ALA A 8 -36.94 -47.57 -8.41
N ILE A 9 -37.35 -46.41 -7.88
CA ILE A 9 -36.51 -45.24 -7.61
C ILE A 9 -35.43 -45.63 -6.60
N LEU A 10 -34.15 -45.40 -6.92
CA LEU A 10 -33.07 -45.35 -5.94
C LEU A 10 -32.28 -44.06 -6.18
N ALA A 11 -32.66 -42.99 -5.49
CA ALA A 11 -31.91 -41.74 -5.45
C ALA A 11 -30.77 -41.88 -4.44
N ALA A 12 -29.55 -42.13 -4.93
CA ALA A 12 -28.34 -42.04 -4.13
C ALA A 12 -27.98 -40.55 -3.98
N ALA A 13 -28.26 -39.98 -2.81
CA ALA A 13 -27.81 -38.64 -2.44
C ALA A 13 -26.29 -38.66 -2.22
N PHE A 14 -25.52 -38.33 -3.26
CA PHE A 14 -24.10 -38.03 -3.16
C PHE A 14 -23.94 -36.69 -2.43
N SER A 15 -23.71 -36.74 -1.12
CA SER A 15 -23.31 -35.56 -0.35
C SER A 15 -21.85 -35.26 -0.69
N ALA A 16 -21.64 -34.45 -1.73
CA ALA A 16 -20.33 -33.94 -2.09
C ALA A 16 -19.90 -32.90 -1.05
N CYS A 17 -19.09 -33.33 -0.08
CA CYS A 17 -18.34 -32.42 0.77
C CYS A 17 -17.31 -31.71 -0.12
N VAL A 18 -17.63 -30.50 -0.57
CA VAL A 18 -16.69 -29.65 -1.30
C VAL A 18 -15.62 -29.21 -0.31
N VAL A 19 -14.52 -29.97 -0.26
CA VAL A 19 -13.27 -29.52 0.33
C VAL A 19 -12.75 -28.39 -0.55
N VAL A 20 -13.07 -27.15 -0.18
CA VAL A 20 -12.39 -25.98 -0.74
C VAL A 20 -10.95 -26.08 -0.26
N PRO A 21 -9.95 -26.26 -1.15
CA PRO A 21 -8.57 -26.17 -0.74
C PRO A 21 -8.38 -24.76 -0.18
N ALA A 22 -7.99 -24.65 1.09
CA ALA A 22 -7.41 -23.44 1.60
C ALA A 22 -6.12 -23.23 0.80
N SER A 23 -6.21 -22.46 -0.30
CA SER A 23 -5.03 -21.83 -0.88
C SER A 23 -4.33 -21.17 0.30
N ALA A 24 -3.12 -21.59 0.61
CA ALA A 24 -2.23 -20.87 1.51
C ALA A 24 -2.03 -19.50 0.86
N GLY A 25 -2.95 -18.59 1.18
CA GLY A 25 -3.15 -17.35 0.46
C GLY A 25 -1.90 -16.53 0.60
N GLN A 26 -1.26 -16.23 -0.53
CA GLN A 26 -0.40 -15.08 -0.61
C GLN A 26 -1.25 -13.90 -0.11
N GLN A 27 -0.91 -13.36 1.05
CA GLN A 27 -1.68 -12.27 1.66
C GLN A 27 -1.85 -11.17 0.60
N GLU A 28 -3.09 -10.87 0.26
CA GLU A 28 -3.39 -9.87 -0.77
C GLU A 28 -2.89 -8.51 -0.28
N SER A 29 -2.04 -7.86 -1.08
CA SER A 29 -1.56 -6.52 -0.78
C SER A 29 -2.69 -5.51 -0.96
N LYS A 30 -2.98 -4.76 0.10
CA LYS A 30 -3.92 -3.64 0.11
C LYS A 30 -3.35 -2.43 -0.62
N SER A 31 -2.01 -2.26 -0.61
CA SER A 31 -1.37 -1.12 -1.25
C SER A 31 -1.21 -1.28 -2.76
N ALA A 32 -1.05 -2.51 -3.27
CA ALA A 32 -0.79 -2.79 -4.68
C ALA A 32 -1.76 -2.13 -5.69
N PRO A 33 -3.10 -2.26 -5.56
CA PRO A 33 -4.00 -1.60 -6.51
C PRO A 33 -3.90 -0.07 -6.46
N LEU A 34 -3.64 0.50 -5.29
CA LEU A 34 -3.57 1.95 -5.09
C LEU A 34 -2.25 2.55 -5.60
N ALA A 35 -1.13 1.84 -5.42
CA ALA A 35 0.18 2.25 -5.91
C ALA A 35 0.16 2.32 -7.44
N LYS A 36 -0.36 1.28 -8.10
CA LYS A 36 -0.54 1.24 -9.57
C LYS A 36 -1.43 2.38 -10.07
N GLN A 37 -2.55 2.64 -9.38
CA GLN A 37 -3.42 3.76 -9.72
C GLN A 37 -2.71 5.11 -9.57
N LEU A 38 -1.90 5.28 -8.51
CA LEU A 38 -1.16 6.51 -8.27
C LEU A 38 -0.09 6.72 -9.33
N ALA A 39 0.72 5.70 -9.64
CA ALA A 39 1.71 5.74 -10.70
C ALA A 39 1.09 6.14 -12.04
N GLN A 40 -0.03 5.50 -12.43
CA GLN A 40 -0.78 5.85 -13.64
C GLN A 40 -1.28 7.30 -13.64
N ALA A 41 -1.80 7.79 -12.51
CA ALA A 41 -2.26 9.17 -12.39
C ALA A 41 -1.10 10.17 -12.51
N LEU A 42 0.06 9.86 -11.92
CA LEU A 42 1.26 10.69 -11.98
C LEU A 42 1.86 10.69 -13.39
N ASP A 43 1.92 9.55 -14.08
CA ASP A 43 2.33 9.46 -15.48
C ASP A 43 1.42 10.29 -16.39
N ALA A 44 0.10 10.13 -16.24
CA ALA A 44 -0.89 10.87 -17.03
C ALA A 44 -0.76 12.39 -16.81
N ALA A 45 -0.45 12.81 -15.59
CA ALA A 45 -0.25 14.22 -15.23
C ALA A 45 1.18 14.73 -15.48
N LYS A 46 2.12 13.86 -15.87
CA LYS A 46 3.56 14.15 -15.96
C LYS A 46 4.12 14.76 -14.66
N LEU A 47 3.67 14.24 -13.52
CA LEU A 47 4.08 14.68 -12.20
C LEU A 47 5.11 13.71 -11.61
N GLU A 48 6.24 14.24 -11.16
CA GLU A 48 7.27 13.47 -10.46
C GLU A 48 7.10 13.54 -8.93
N SER A 49 6.27 14.45 -8.43
CA SER A 49 6.02 14.55 -6.99
C SER A 49 4.59 14.97 -6.70
N ILE A 50 4.08 14.51 -5.56
CA ILE A 50 2.74 14.85 -5.06
C ILE A 50 2.75 14.80 -3.53
N ALA A 51 1.94 15.64 -2.89
CA ALA A 51 1.84 15.64 -1.43
C ALA A 51 0.42 15.93 -0.95
N ALA A 52 0.07 15.35 0.18
CA ALA A 52 -1.23 15.51 0.82
C ALA A 52 -1.06 15.70 2.33
N ALA A 53 -2.04 16.37 2.94
CA ALA A 53 -2.18 16.37 4.39
C ALA A 53 -2.92 15.11 4.82
N ASP A 54 -2.56 14.58 5.98
CA ASP A 54 -3.27 13.49 6.64
C ASP A 54 -4.16 14.05 7.76
N PRO A 55 -5.47 14.22 7.51
CA PRO A 55 -6.36 14.81 8.51
C PRO A 55 -6.57 13.92 9.74
N THR A 56 -6.24 12.61 9.65
CA THR A 56 -6.44 11.67 10.76
C THR A 56 -5.34 11.82 11.80
N THR A 57 -4.10 12.04 11.35
CA THR A 57 -2.92 12.11 12.21
C THR A 57 -2.39 13.53 12.41
N GLY A 58 -2.76 14.47 11.53
CA GLY A 58 -2.14 15.79 11.45
C GLY A 58 -0.75 15.78 10.78
N ALA A 59 -0.35 14.65 10.21
CA ALA A 59 0.90 14.54 9.45
C ALA A 59 0.76 15.12 8.03
N PHE A 60 1.89 15.32 7.38
CA PHE A 60 2.00 15.59 5.96
C PHE A 60 2.69 14.41 5.30
N ILE A 61 2.30 14.13 4.06
CA ILE A 61 2.81 13.03 3.27
C ILE A 61 3.25 13.60 1.93
N ALA A 62 4.44 13.25 1.46
CA ALA A 62 4.92 13.57 0.14
C ALA A 62 5.49 12.32 -0.53
N ALA A 63 5.24 12.19 -1.83
CA ALA A 63 5.77 11.13 -2.67
C ALA A 63 6.66 11.72 -3.77
N LEU A 64 7.77 11.04 -4.03
CA LEU A 64 8.62 11.21 -5.19
C LEU A 64 8.48 9.97 -6.07
N TYR A 65 8.00 10.17 -7.29
CA TYR A 65 7.78 9.12 -8.28
C TYR A 65 8.88 9.17 -9.33
N ILE A 66 9.55 8.03 -9.52
CA ILE A 66 10.53 7.84 -10.58
C ILE A 66 9.89 6.89 -11.60
N PRO A 67 9.47 7.39 -12.77
CA PRO A 67 8.71 6.62 -13.74
C PRO A 67 9.33 5.27 -14.07
N GLY A 68 8.51 4.22 -14.00
CA GLY A 68 8.91 2.83 -14.30
C GLY A 68 9.93 2.22 -13.34
N THR A 69 10.32 2.90 -12.26
CA THR A 69 11.38 2.44 -11.35
C THR A 69 10.89 2.27 -9.92
N GLN A 70 10.36 3.33 -9.29
CA GLN A 70 9.97 3.27 -7.88
C GLN A 70 9.11 4.45 -7.46
N LEU A 71 8.42 4.28 -6.34
CA LEU A 71 7.69 5.29 -5.61
C LEU A 71 8.30 5.42 -4.19
N LEU A 72 8.79 6.61 -3.86
CA LEU A 72 9.37 6.91 -2.55
C LEU A 72 8.41 7.81 -1.79
N VAL A 73 7.86 7.35 -0.67
CA VAL A 73 6.86 8.11 0.09
C VAL A 73 7.35 8.39 1.49
N VAL A 74 7.46 9.66 1.85
CA VAL A 74 7.79 10.10 3.19
C VAL A 74 6.55 10.73 3.84
N GLY A 75 6.38 10.50 5.13
CA GLY A 75 5.36 11.17 5.92
C GLY A 75 5.89 11.53 7.30
N GLY A 76 5.30 12.54 7.92
CA GLY A 76 5.71 13.00 9.24
C GLY A 76 4.97 14.25 9.67
N MET A 77 5.09 14.59 10.95
CA MET A 77 4.52 15.81 11.51
C MET A 77 5.59 16.91 11.55
N PHE A 78 5.18 18.16 11.50
CA PHE A 78 6.05 19.30 11.83
C PHE A 78 5.64 19.89 13.17
N ASP A 79 6.60 20.48 13.88
CA ASP A 79 6.29 21.30 15.06
C ASP A 79 5.49 22.57 14.67
N ALA A 80 5.70 23.07 13.45
CA ALA A 80 4.90 24.13 12.83
C ALA A 80 4.15 23.60 11.60
N PRO A 81 2.88 23.14 11.74
CA PRO A 81 2.12 22.54 10.64
C PRO A 81 1.91 23.46 9.42
N ALA A 82 1.95 24.77 9.60
CA ALA A 82 1.81 25.76 8.53
C ALA A 82 2.83 25.55 7.40
N ILE A 83 4.02 25.02 7.70
CA ILE A 83 5.04 24.69 6.69
C ILE A 83 4.47 23.70 5.67
N GLY A 84 3.94 22.57 6.14
CA GLY A 84 3.39 21.53 5.26
C GLY A 84 2.16 22.00 4.48
N SER A 85 1.26 22.73 5.14
CA SER A 85 0.07 23.29 4.50
C SER A 85 0.42 24.25 3.36
N GLU A 86 1.40 25.13 3.58
CA GLU A 86 1.83 26.11 2.59
C GLU A 86 2.49 25.43 1.38
N ARG A 87 3.38 24.45 1.61
CA ARG A 87 4.00 23.68 0.52
C ARG A 87 2.95 22.99 -0.36
N ILE A 88 1.94 22.37 0.25
CA ILE A 88 0.85 21.72 -0.51
C ILE A 88 0.05 22.75 -1.29
N HIS A 89 -0.29 23.90 -0.68
CA HIS A 89 -1.06 24.95 -1.34
C HIS A 89 -0.32 25.51 -2.57
N ARG A 90 1.00 25.73 -2.45
CA ARG A 90 1.87 26.20 -3.53
C ARG A 90 2.25 25.12 -4.55
N LYS A 91 1.86 23.87 -4.30
CA LYS A 91 2.26 22.69 -5.10
C LYS A 91 3.77 22.45 -5.10
N GLU A 92 4.46 22.88 -4.05
CA GLU A 92 5.88 22.67 -3.81
C GLU A 92 6.11 21.28 -3.18
N TYR A 93 5.60 20.23 -3.84
CA TYR A 93 5.56 18.88 -3.29
C TYR A 93 6.95 18.27 -3.11
N ARG A 94 7.87 18.55 -4.05
CA ARG A 94 9.25 18.10 -3.94
C ARG A 94 9.99 18.76 -2.78
N ASP A 95 9.72 20.03 -2.50
CA ASP A 95 10.29 20.71 -1.32
C ASP A 95 9.72 20.12 -0.04
N LEU A 96 8.41 19.84 0.01
CA LEU A 96 7.79 19.16 1.16
C LEU A 96 8.40 17.77 1.41
N TYR A 97 8.71 17.01 0.36
CA TYR A 97 9.43 15.75 0.50
C TYR A 97 10.79 15.95 1.17
N MET A 98 11.56 16.96 0.75
CA MET A 98 12.87 17.26 1.36
C MET A 98 12.74 17.73 2.81
N ASP A 99 11.75 18.59 3.08
CA ASP A 99 11.44 19.08 4.43
C ASP A 99 11.07 17.90 5.35
N LEU A 100 10.24 16.96 4.88
CA LEU A 100 9.86 15.77 5.65
C LEU A 100 11.03 14.80 5.89
N GLN A 101 11.98 14.70 4.95
CA GLN A 101 13.16 13.87 5.14
C GLN A 101 14.12 14.43 6.20
N GLY A 102 14.27 15.76 6.29
CA GLY A 102 15.23 16.40 7.18
C GLY A 102 14.67 16.98 8.48
N ALA A 103 13.39 17.35 8.50
CA ALA A 103 12.80 18.19 9.54
C ALA A 103 11.46 17.66 10.11
N ALA A 104 11.06 16.43 9.76
CA ALA A 104 9.94 15.79 10.43
C ALA A 104 10.22 15.64 11.94
N LYS A 105 9.21 15.89 12.75
CA LYS A 105 9.24 15.69 14.21
C LYS A 105 9.72 14.28 14.53
N ALA A 106 10.68 14.20 15.45
CA ALA A 106 11.31 12.94 15.83
C ALA A 106 10.27 11.87 16.21
N GLY A 107 10.47 10.65 15.71
CA GLY A 107 9.58 9.51 15.95
C GLY A 107 8.28 9.50 15.12
N THR A 108 7.97 10.58 14.38
CA THR A 108 6.77 10.62 13.53
C THR A 108 7.03 10.24 12.08
N ARG A 109 8.31 10.21 11.67
CA ARG A 109 8.69 9.91 10.30
C ARG A 109 8.31 8.48 9.93
N ILE A 110 7.66 8.37 8.78
CA ILE A 110 7.47 7.14 8.03
C ILE A 110 8.15 7.29 6.67
N PHE A 111 8.68 6.20 6.14
CA PHE A 111 9.25 6.18 4.80
C PHE A 111 8.99 4.84 4.13
N ALA A 112 8.31 4.86 3.00
CA ALA A 112 8.07 3.70 2.15
C ALA A 112 8.97 3.78 0.91
N GLN A 113 9.64 2.66 0.64
CA GLN A 113 10.36 2.40 -0.60
C GLN A 113 9.59 1.31 -1.34
N ASP A 114 8.81 1.71 -2.32
CA ASP A 114 7.97 0.85 -3.16
C ASP A 114 8.67 0.74 -4.52
N VAL A 115 9.47 -0.30 -4.64
CA VAL A 115 10.27 -0.58 -5.83
C VAL A 115 9.33 -1.16 -6.87
N SER A 116 9.36 -0.62 -8.10
CA SER A 116 8.39 -0.85 -9.18
C SER A 116 7.11 -0.01 -9.10
N ALA A 117 6.90 0.76 -8.02
CA ALA A 117 5.72 1.61 -7.83
C ALA A 117 4.40 0.83 -7.94
N ASP A 118 4.38 -0.39 -7.41
CA ASP A 118 3.30 -1.35 -7.56
C ASP A 118 2.78 -1.93 -6.24
N GLY A 119 3.18 -1.31 -5.13
CA GLY A 119 2.75 -1.58 -3.76
C GLY A 119 3.75 -2.45 -3.01
N LEU A 120 3.60 -2.51 -1.69
CA LEU A 120 4.52 -3.32 -0.87
C LEU A 120 4.29 -4.81 -1.12
N ALA A 121 5.33 -5.50 -1.55
CA ALA A 121 5.35 -6.95 -1.67
C ALA A 121 5.81 -7.62 -0.35
N PHE A 122 5.15 -8.71 0.04
CA PHE A 122 5.51 -9.47 1.25
C PHE A 122 6.92 -10.06 1.20
N ARG A 123 7.42 -10.31 -0.01
CA ARG A 123 8.73 -10.87 -0.32
C ARG A 123 9.25 -10.20 -1.58
N ALA A 124 10.57 -10.19 -1.72
CA ALA A 124 11.25 -9.70 -2.91
C ALA A 124 10.67 -10.32 -4.20
N HIS A 125 10.47 -9.50 -5.22
CA HIS A 125 10.09 -9.91 -6.57
C HIS A 125 11.24 -9.58 -7.52
N ASP A 126 11.75 -10.57 -8.26
CA ASP A 126 12.93 -10.41 -9.14
C ASP A 126 14.16 -9.78 -8.47
N GLY A 127 14.33 -10.01 -7.17
CA GLY A 127 15.42 -9.43 -6.37
C GLY A 127 15.21 -7.97 -5.95
N LEU A 128 14.11 -7.34 -6.36
CA LEU A 128 13.67 -6.03 -5.89
C LEU A 128 13.00 -6.18 -4.53
N VAL A 129 13.39 -5.33 -3.59
CA VAL A 129 12.97 -5.42 -2.19
C VAL A 129 12.35 -4.10 -1.77
N ASP A 130 11.07 -4.15 -1.42
CA ASP A 130 10.39 -3.02 -0.79
C ASP A 130 10.80 -2.87 0.66
N ALA A 131 10.68 -1.66 1.19
CA ALA A 131 10.97 -1.39 2.58
C ALA A 131 10.01 -0.39 3.21
N TRP A 132 9.78 -0.58 4.49
CA TRP A 132 9.01 0.32 5.33
C TRP A 132 9.86 0.77 6.52
N GLU A 133 9.92 2.07 6.74
CA GLU A 133 10.51 2.67 7.92
C GLU A 133 9.44 3.39 8.74
N GLN A 134 9.45 3.17 10.04
CA GLN A 134 8.64 3.92 10.99
C GLN A 134 9.37 4.07 12.30
N ALA A 135 9.37 5.29 12.86
CA ALA A 135 10.03 5.59 14.14
C ALA A 135 11.50 5.09 14.19
N ASN A 136 12.26 5.33 13.12
CA ASN A 136 13.67 4.94 12.94
C ASN A 136 13.92 3.42 12.91
N LYS A 137 12.89 2.60 12.70
CA LYS A 137 13.02 1.17 12.44
C LYS A 137 12.68 0.89 10.99
N THR A 138 13.64 0.34 10.26
CA THR A 138 13.46 -0.08 8.87
C THR A 138 13.25 -1.59 8.81
N LEU A 139 12.22 -2.01 8.10
CA LEU A 139 11.95 -3.39 7.73
C LEU A 139 12.01 -3.49 6.20
N ALA A 140 12.99 -4.23 5.70
CA ALA A 140 13.02 -4.66 4.30
C ALA A 140 12.19 -5.93 4.16
N PHE A 141 11.36 -6.02 3.12
CA PHE A 141 10.49 -7.15 2.89
C PHE A 141 11.19 -8.27 2.10
N ASP A 142 12.36 -8.71 2.58
CA ASP A 142 13.17 -9.76 1.95
C ASP A 142 13.20 -11.09 2.72
N GLY A 143 12.32 -11.22 3.71
CA GLY A 143 12.03 -12.45 4.45
C GLY A 143 12.40 -12.42 5.94
N TRP A 144 11.56 -13.05 6.75
CA TRP A 144 11.65 -13.05 8.22
C TRP A 144 13.01 -13.48 8.78
N LYS A 145 13.69 -14.44 8.13
CA LYS A 145 15.03 -14.91 8.54
C LYS A 145 16.07 -13.80 8.47
N LYS A 146 16.02 -12.98 7.40
CA LYS A 146 16.94 -11.85 7.22
C LYS A 146 16.59 -10.69 8.13
N ALA A 147 15.29 -10.47 8.36
CA ALA A 147 14.80 -9.52 9.35
C ALA A 147 15.11 -9.93 10.81
N LYS A 148 15.56 -11.18 11.06
CA LYS A 148 15.80 -11.74 12.40
C LYS A 148 14.56 -11.68 13.29
N MET A 149 13.39 -11.92 12.71
CA MET A 149 12.09 -11.93 13.37
C MET A 149 11.47 -13.32 13.27
N SER A 150 10.46 -13.60 14.10
CA SER A 150 9.60 -14.76 13.85
C SER A 150 8.81 -14.55 12.55
N GLU A 151 8.37 -15.64 11.90
CA GLU A 151 7.53 -15.55 10.72
C GLU A 151 6.19 -14.86 11.02
N GLU A 152 5.63 -15.07 12.21
CA GLU A 152 4.41 -14.43 12.68
C GLU A 152 4.58 -12.92 12.83
N ASP A 153 5.64 -12.47 13.52
CA ASP A 153 5.91 -11.05 13.72
C ASP A 153 6.19 -10.34 12.40
N TYR A 154 6.93 -11.00 11.49
CA TYR A 154 7.19 -10.46 10.16
C TYR A 154 5.90 -10.31 9.34
N THR A 155 5.03 -11.32 9.37
CA THR A 155 3.72 -11.30 8.69
C THR A 155 2.85 -10.16 9.22
N LYS A 156 2.81 -9.99 10.54
CA LYS A 156 2.08 -8.90 11.19
C LYS A 156 2.66 -7.53 10.84
N ALA A 157 3.99 -7.39 10.86
CA ALA A 157 4.66 -6.14 10.53
C ALA A 157 4.42 -5.73 9.07
N TYR A 158 4.46 -6.69 8.13
CA TYR A 158 4.10 -6.44 6.74
C TYR A 158 2.63 -6.02 6.60
N ALA A 159 1.70 -6.77 7.20
CA ALA A 159 0.27 -6.44 7.11
C ALA A 159 -0.03 -5.02 7.62
N GLN A 160 0.62 -4.61 8.71
CA GLN A 160 0.48 -3.26 9.27
C GLN A 160 1.09 -2.19 8.35
N ALA A 161 2.27 -2.44 7.80
CA ALA A 161 2.92 -1.51 6.87
C ALA A 161 2.11 -1.35 5.58
N ASP A 162 1.65 -2.45 4.99
CA ASP A 162 0.84 -2.46 3.76
C ASP A 162 -0.51 -1.76 3.95
N GLU A 163 -1.19 -1.98 5.07
CA GLU A 163 -2.43 -1.25 5.39
C GLU A 163 -2.19 0.24 5.60
N HIS A 164 -1.12 0.60 6.30
CA HIS A 164 -0.77 2.00 6.51
C HIS A 164 -0.41 2.68 5.19
N TYR A 165 0.37 2.01 4.35
CA TYR A 165 0.77 2.51 3.05
C TYR A 165 -0.43 2.65 2.10
N ALA A 166 -1.37 1.70 2.10
CA ALA A 166 -2.63 1.82 1.35
C ALA A 166 -3.44 3.07 1.73
N ARG A 167 -3.53 3.38 3.02
CA ARG A 167 -4.20 4.60 3.51
C ARG A 167 -3.50 5.87 2.99
N ILE A 168 -2.17 5.88 3.02
CA ILE A 168 -1.35 6.97 2.51
C ILE A 168 -1.54 7.18 1.00
N LEU A 169 -1.48 6.09 0.23
CA LEU A 169 -1.70 6.11 -1.22
C LEU A 169 -3.09 6.64 -1.56
N SER A 170 -4.11 6.30 -0.77
CA SER A 170 -5.47 6.83 -0.93
C SER A 170 -5.52 8.36 -0.76
N LEU A 171 -4.76 8.93 0.18
CA LEU A 171 -4.66 10.37 0.38
C LEU A 171 -3.97 11.06 -0.81
N LEU A 172 -2.88 10.47 -1.31
CA LEU A 172 -2.16 11.00 -2.47
C LEU A 172 -3.00 10.90 -3.75
N LEU A 173 -3.73 9.79 -3.95
CA LEU A 173 -4.69 9.64 -5.03
C LEU A 173 -5.81 10.67 -4.97
N ALA A 174 -6.33 10.97 -3.78
CA ALA A 174 -7.32 12.02 -3.60
C ALA A 174 -6.77 13.40 -4.02
N GLN A 175 -5.49 13.67 -3.77
CA GLN A 175 -4.81 14.89 -4.23
C GLN A 175 -4.58 14.90 -5.75
N ALA A 176 -4.31 13.75 -6.36
CA ALA A 176 -4.03 13.63 -7.80
C ALA A 176 -5.27 13.87 -8.67
N LYS A 177 -6.47 13.65 -8.11
CA LYS A 177 -7.72 13.90 -8.82
C LYS A 177 -7.87 15.39 -9.15
N PRO A 178 -8.33 15.74 -10.36
CA PRO A 178 -8.68 17.12 -10.67
C PRO A 178 -9.69 17.64 -9.65
N LYS A 179 -9.38 18.77 -9.01
CA LYS A 179 -10.40 19.48 -8.23
C LYS A 179 -11.38 20.09 -9.22
N THR A 180 -12.48 19.40 -9.50
CA THR A 180 -13.63 20.00 -10.18
C THR A 180 -14.08 21.19 -9.34
N GLY A 181 -13.86 22.39 -9.84
CA GLY A 181 -14.15 23.64 -9.13
C GLY A 181 -15.61 23.70 -8.71
N THR A 182 -15.83 23.89 -7.42
CA THR A 182 -16.99 24.58 -6.86
C THR A 182 -16.75 26.07 -6.88
#